data_AF-A0A2T2UTL4-F1
#
_entry.id   AF-A0A2T2UTL4-F1
#
_cell.length_a   1.000
_cell.length_b   1.000
_cell.length_c   1.000
_cell.angle_alpha   90.00
_cell.angle_beta   90.00
_cell.angle_gamma   90.00
#
_symmetry.space_group_name_H-M   'P 1'
#
loop_
_entity.id
_entity.type
_entity.pdbx_description
1 polymer ?
#
loop_
_entity_poly.entity_id
_entity_poly.type
_entity_poly.pdbx_seq_one_letter_code
_entity_poly.pdbx_strand_id
1 'polypeptide(L)'
;MLGAYLYAWTPLRTEWTRGTAALFDRAASPELTVTTSPPTHHIRIRADEARVLKYVAPAGVKFLLPGLFLVLLAPARPRLGLFLTGHLALGALAAGVGIAGLTGLPGGIELAAFVRSYGVDAYGLAVPVLVFVRSRSRQTGLA
;
A
#
# COMPACT_ATOMS: atom_id res chain seq x y z
N MET A 1 -3.50 -18.42 13.61
CA MET A 1 -3.81 -17.68 12.36
C MET A 1 -2.91 -16.45 12.19
N LEU A 2 -2.92 -15.46 13.09
CA LEU A 2 -2.05 -14.27 12.98
C LEU A 2 -0.55 -14.60 12.86
N GLY A 3 -0.03 -15.56 13.64
CA GLY A 3 1.37 -16.00 13.57
C GLY A 3 1.77 -16.64 12.24
N ALA A 4 0.97 -17.57 11.72
CA ALA A 4 1.20 -18.17 10.39
C ALA A 4 1.11 -17.13 9.27
N TYR A 5 0.24 -16.13 9.43
CA TYR A 5 0.09 -15.03 8.47
C TYR A 5 1.27 -14.04 8.52
N LEU A 6 1.74 -13.68 9.72
CA LEU A 6 2.95 -12.88 9.93
C LEU A 6 4.18 -13.57 9.34
N TYR A 7 4.26 -14.89 9.51
CA TYR A 7 5.31 -15.72 8.94
C TYR A 7 5.29 -15.72 7.42
N ALA A 8 4.11 -15.83 6.80
CA ALA A 8 3.96 -15.82 5.34
C ALA A 8 4.05 -14.41 4.73
N TRP A 9 3.76 -13.36 5.49
CA TRP A 9 3.70 -11.99 4.97
C TRP A 9 5.09 -11.40 4.66
N THR A 10 6.07 -11.63 5.53
CA THR A 10 7.45 -11.16 5.31
C THR A 10 8.07 -11.66 4.01
N PRO A 11 8.02 -12.97 3.67
CA PRO A 11 8.51 -13.46 2.38
C PRO A 11 7.68 -12.92 1.22
N LEU A 12 6.34 -12.87 1.35
CA LEU A 12 5.49 -12.29 0.30
C LEU A 12 5.82 -10.82 0.01
N ARG A 13 6.07 -10.01 1.05
CA ARG A 13 6.46 -8.61 0.93
C ARG A 13 7.85 -8.45 0.31
N THR A 14 8.74 -9.41 0.57
CA THR A 14 10.06 -9.47 -0.06
C THR A 14 9.92 -9.74 -1.55
N GLU A 15 9.14 -10.76 -1.94
CA GLU A 15 8.86 -11.06 -3.35
C GLU A 15 8.11 -9.93 -4.05
N TRP A 16 7.16 -9.28 -3.38
CA TRP A 16 6.52 -8.06 -3.89
C TRP A 16 7.57 -6.99 -4.21
N THR A 17 8.49 -6.73 -3.27
CA THR A 17 9.52 -5.71 -3.43
C THR A 17 10.43 -6.04 -4.62
N ARG A 18 10.90 -7.29 -4.72
CA ARG A 18 11.75 -7.73 -5.84
C ARG A 18 11.02 -7.66 -7.17
N GLY A 19 9.81 -8.21 -7.25
CA GLY A 19 9.00 -8.22 -8.47
C GLY A 19 8.65 -6.82 -8.94
N THR A 20 8.23 -5.95 -8.01
CA THR A 20 7.92 -4.54 -8.33
C THR A 20 9.18 -3.80 -8.79
N ALA A 21 10.33 -4.05 -8.17
CA ALA A 21 11.58 -3.44 -8.60
C ALA A 21 12.00 -3.88 -10.00
N ALA A 22 11.85 -5.16 -10.33
CA ALA A 22 12.11 -5.65 -11.68
C ALA A 22 11.18 -4.99 -12.72
N LEU A 23 9.94 -4.67 -12.35
CA LEU A 23 9.04 -3.93 -13.23
C LEU A 23 9.48 -2.47 -13.39
N PHE A 24 9.91 -1.81 -12.32
CA PHE A 24 10.48 -0.46 -12.40
C PHE A 24 11.74 -0.42 -13.24
N ASP A 25 12.64 -1.41 -13.09
CA ASP A 25 13.88 -1.51 -13.84
C ASP A 25 13.62 -1.69 -15.35
N ARG A 26 12.65 -2.53 -15.73
CA ARG A 26 12.24 -2.66 -17.14
C ARG A 26 11.59 -1.41 -17.73
N ALA A 27 10.92 -0.63 -16.89
CA ALA A 27 10.24 0.60 -17.31
C ALA A 27 11.19 1.82 -17.32
N ALA A 28 12.34 1.70 -16.66
CA ALA A 28 13.32 2.76 -16.53
C ALA A 28 14.14 2.92 -17.82
N SER A 29 14.33 4.17 -18.25
CA SER A 29 15.32 4.54 -19.26
C SER A 29 16.76 4.32 -18.74
N PRO A 30 17.79 4.21 -19.60
CA PRO A 30 19.17 3.95 -19.18
C PRO A 30 19.76 4.96 -18.20
N GLU A 31 19.19 6.16 -18.14
CA GLU A 31 19.59 7.27 -17.27
C GLU A 31 19.06 7.14 -15.83
N LEU A 32 18.07 6.26 -15.61
CA LEU A 32 17.41 6.05 -14.33
C LEU A 32 18.11 4.94 -13.53
N THR A 33 18.44 5.22 -12.27
CA THR A 33 18.98 4.19 -11.37
C THR A 33 17.88 3.65 -10.46
N VAL A 34 17.60 2.36 -10.54
CA VAL A 34 16.69 1.65 -9.63
C VAL A 34 17.50 0.92 -8.57
N THR A 35 17.32 1.31 -7.31
CA THR A 35 17.96 0.66 -6.16
C THR A 35 16.91 -0.04 -5.31
N THR A 36 17.21 -1.26 -4.89
CA THR A 36 16.28 -2.08 -4.11
C THR A 36 16.92 -2.45 -2.78
N SER A 37 16.12 -2.40 -1.73
CA SER A 37 16.52 -2.91 -0.42
C SER A 37 15.42 -3.85 0.07
N PRO A 38 15.48 -5.14 -0.32
CA PRO A 38 14.51 -6.14 0.11
C PRO A 38 14.35 -6.26 1.64
N PRO A 39 15.43 -6.18 2.46
CA PRO A 39 15.30 -6.23 3.92
C PRO A 39 14.49 -5.07 4.52
N THR A 40 14.51 -3.90 3.86
CA THR A 40 13.72 -2.74 4.28
C THR A 40 12.42 -2.59 3.48
N HIS A 41 12.19 -3.46 2.50
CA HIS A 41 11.06 -3.43 1.57
C HIS A 41 10.89 -2.10 0.82
N HIS A 42 12.03 -1.46 0.50
CA HIS A 42 12.09 -0.18 -0.19
C HIS A 42 12.64 -0.34 -1.61
N ILE A 43 12.12 0.48 -2.50
CA ILE A 43 12.62 0.69 -3.85
C ILE A 43 12.82 2.19 -4.01
N ARG A 44 14.00 2.58 -4.46
CA ARG A 44 14.33 3.98 -4.73
C ARG A 44 14.74 4.12 -6.18
N ILE A 45 13.99 4.93 -6.92
CA ILE A 45 14.24 5.24 -8.32
C ILE A 45 14.75 6.68 -8.36
N ARG A 46 15.87 6.92 -9.04
CA ARG A 46 16.50 8.23 -9.18
C ARG A 46 16.66 8.54 -10.67
N ALA A 47 16.05 9.63 -11.12
CA ALA A 47 16.20 10.16 -12.48
C ALA A 47 17.32 11.22 -12.55
N ASP A 48 17.30 12.14 -11.60
CA ASP A 48 18.29 13.20 -11.37
C ASP A 48 18.34 13.51 -9.85
N GLU A 49 19.14 14.48 -9.41
CA GLU A 49 19.19 14.84 -7.98
C GLU A 49 17.84 15.37 -7.43
N ALA A 50 16.97 15.91 -8.29
CA ALA A 50 15.70 16.51 -7.92
C ALA A 50 14.52 15.52 -7.94
N ARG A 51 14.59 14.46 -8.74
CA ARG A 51 13.51 13.50 -8.98
C ARG A 51 13.86 12.13 -8.43
N VAL A 52 13.40 11.92 -7.20
CA VAL A 52 13.54 10.65 -6.48
C VAL A 52 12.16 10.10 -6.13
N LEU A 53 11.82 8.93 -6.66
CA LEU A 53 10.67 8.16 -6.20
C LEU A 53 11.13 7.16 -5.15
N LYS A 54 10.53 7.24 -3.95
CA LYS A 54 10.69 6.22 -2.92
C LYS A 54 9.41 5.41 -2.83
N TYR A 55 9.44 4.20 -3.36
CA TYR A 55 8.39 3.23 -3.18
C TYR A 55 8.67 2.34 -1.97
N VAL A 56 7.64 2.11 -1.16
CA VAL A 56 7.70 1.23 0.00
C VAL A 56 6.65 0.16 -0.21
N ALA A 57 7.01 -1.13 -0.10
CA ALA A 57 6.02 -2.19 -0.26
C ALA A 57 4.93 -2.06 0.84
N PRO A 58 3.67 -2.45 0.55
CA PRO A 58 2.57 -2.39 1.51
C PRO A 58 2.97 -2.95 2.88
N ALA A 59 2.59 -2.26 3.96
CA ALA A 59 2.96 -2.64 5.33
C ALA A 59 2.29 -3.94 5.83
N GLY A 60 1.27 -4.43 5.12
CA GLY A 60 0.55 -5.68 5.44
C GLY A 60 -0.15 -5.64 6.79
N VAL A 61 0.13 -6.61 7.66
CA VAL A 61 -0.60 -6.73 8.93
C VAL A 61 -0.41 -5.55 9.88
N LYS A 62 0.73 -4.86 9.83
CA LYS A 62 0.95 -3.66 10.65
C LYS A 62 -0.05 -2.56 10.31
N PHE A 63 -0.51 -2.51 9.06
CA PHE A 63 -1.59 -1.63 8.61
C PHE A 63 -2.97 -2.10 9.10
N LEU A 64 -3.15 -3.39 9.36
CA LEU A 64 -4.39 -3.94 9.90
C LEU A 64 -4.55 -3.70 11.40
N LEU A 65 -3.51 -3.32 12.14
CA LEU A 65 -3.55 -3.14 13.60
C LEU A 65 -4.63 -2.15 14.07
N PRO A 66 -4.77 -0.94 13.48
CA PRO A 66 -5.88 -0.04 13.81
C PRO A 66 -7.25 -0.67 13.52
N GLY A 67 -7.37 -1.40 12.40
CA GLY A 67 -8.60 -2.11 12.04
C GLY A 67 -8.95 -3.26 13.02
N LEU A 68 -7.95 -3.99 13.50
CA LEU A 68 -8.09 -5.02 14.53
C LEU A 68 -8.58 -4.43 15.85
N PHE A 69 -8.08 -3.27 16.25
CA PHE A 69 -8.57 -2.55 17.44
C PHE A 69 -10.05 -2.18 17.31
N LEU A 70 -10.50 -1.82 16.11
CA LEU A 70 -11.91 -1.47 15.87
C LEU A 70 -12.83 -2.67 15.83
N VAL A 71 -12.34 -3.85 15.44
CA VAL A 71 -13.10 -5.10 15.56
C VAL A 71 -13.42 -5.40 17.03
N LEU A 72 -12.56 -5.00 17.97
CA LEU A 72 -12.82 -5.14 19.42
C LEU A 72 -13.88 -4.14 19.92
N LEU A 73 -13.85 -2.90 19.42
CA LEU A 73 -14.76 -1.83 19.84
C LEU A 73 -16.16 -1.91 19.20
N ALA A 74 -16.22 -2.41 17.98
CA ALA A 74 -17.44 -2.62 17.22
C ALA A 74 -17.33 -3.97 16.52
N PRO A 75 -17.93 -5.04 17.05
CA PRO A 75 -17.87 -6.39 16.47
C PRO A 75 -18.73 -6.47 15.19
N ALA A 76 -18.44 -5.63 14.21
CA ALA A 76 -18.89 -5.78 12.84
C ALA A 76 -18.02 -6.85 12.18
N ARG A 77 -18.67 -7.79 11.47
CA ARG A 77 -18.01 -8.92 10.80
C ARG A 77 -16.65 -8.51 10.21
N PRO A 78 -15.53 -9.14 10.62
CA PRO A 78 -14.19 -8.67 10.29
C PRO A 78 -13.97 -8.75 8.77
N ARG A 79 -14.07 -7.60 8.08
CA ARG A 79 -13.69 -7.45 6.67
C ARG A 79 -12.19 -7.20 6.53
N LEU A 80 -11.38 -7.82 7.39
CA LEU A 80 -9.92 -7.66 7.44
C LEU A 80 -9.27 -8.03 6.11
N GLY A 81 -9.79 -9.05 5.44
CA GLY A 81 -9.36 -9.41 4.09
C GLY A 81 -9.59 -8.29 3.08
N LEU A 82 -10.76 -7.65 3.11
CA LEU A 82 -11.08 -6.54 2.20
C LEU A 82 -10.21 -5.30 2.48
N PHE A 83 -9.92 -5.01 3.75
CA PHE A 83 -9.04 -3.93 4.15
C PHE A 83 -7.59 -4.18 3.71
N LEU A 84 -7.11 -5.41 3.83
CA LEU A 84 -5.80 -5.78 3.31
C LEU A 84 -5.77 -5.73 1.78
N THR A 85 -6.78 -6.25 1.10
CA THR A 85 -6.86 -6.23 -0.37
C THR A 85 -6.89 -4.81 -0.89
N GLY A 86 -7.59 -3.88 -0.25
CA GLY A 86 -7.57 -2.47 -0.64
C GLY A 86 -6.20 -1.83 -0.44
N HIS A 87 -5.47 -2.17 0.63
CA HIS A 87 -4.10 -1.71 0.83
C HIS A 87 -3.12 -2.26 -0.21
N LEU A 88 -3.27 -3.54 -0.57
CA LEU A 88 -2.52 -4.17 -1.65
C LEU A 88 -2.83 -3.49 -3.00
N ALA A 89 -4.11 -3.21 -3.26
CA ALA A 89 -4.56 -2.53 -4.47
C ALA A 89 -4.00 -1.10 -4.55
N LEU A 90 -3.97 -0.36 -3.44
CA LEU A 90 -3.34 0.96 -3.37
C LEU A 90 -1.83 0.89 -3.62
N GLY A 91 -1.16 -0.14 -3.09
CA GLY A 91 0.24 -0.41 -3.38
C GLY A 91 0.48 -0.68 -4.86
N ALA A 92 -0.33 -1.56 -5.46
CA ALA A 92 -0.28 -1.87 -6.89
C ALA A 92 -0.58 -0.65 -7.76
N LEU A 93 -1.56 0.17 -7.38
CA LEU A 93 -1.91 1.40 -8.07
C LEU A 93 -0.75 2.41 -8.03
N ALA A 94 -0.17 2.66 -6.86
CA ALA A 94 0.98 3.54 -6.73
C ALA A 94 2.19 3.04 -7.54
N ALA A 95 2.43 1.71 -7.56
CA ALA A 95 3.46 1.12 -8.40
C ALA A 95 3.16 1.30 -9.89
N GLY A 96 1.93 1.03 -10.33
CA GLY A 96 1.51 1.16 -11.73
C GLY A 96 1.56 2.61 -12.23
N VAL A 97 1.11 3.57 -11.42
CA VAL A 97 1.21 5.00 -11.73
C VAL A 97 2.67 5.44 -11.78
N GLY A 98 3.51 4.93 -10.87
CA GLY A 98 4.94 5.21 -10.89
C GLY A 98 5.62 4.67 -12.15
N ILE A 99 5.29 3.44 -12.54
CA ILE A 99 5.77 2.82 -13.79
C ILE A 99 5.32 3.65 -15.00
N ALA A 100 4.03 4.02 -15.05
CA ALA A 100 3.51 4.88 -16.11
C ALA A 100 4.25 6.23 -16.18
N GLY A 101 4.58 6.80 -15.01
CA GLY A 101 5.39 8.01 -14.89
C GLY A 101 6.77 7.87 -15.51
N LEU A 102 7.44 6.73 -15.32
CA LEU A 102 8.73 6.44 -15.95
C LEU A 102 8.60 6.23 -17.48
N THR A 103 7.49 5.68 -17.96
CA THR A 103 7.28 5.42 -19.39
C THR A 103 6.69 6.60 -20.17
N GLY A 104 6.54 7.77 -19.54
CA GLY A 104 6.16 9.01 -20.24
C GLY A 104 4.84 9.65 -19.80
N LEU A 105 4.20 9.21 -18.71
CA LEU A 105 3.08 9.94 -18.10
C LEU A 105 3.61 11.17 -17.34
N PRO A 106 3.36 12.41 -17.80
CA PRO A 106 3.82 13.61 -17.10
C PRO A 106 3.19 13.67 -15.71
N GLY A 107 4.00 13.95 -14.68
CA GLY A 107 3.52 13.99 -13.29
C GLY A 107 3.24 12.62 -12.67
N GLY A 108 3.47 11.51 -13.38
CA GLY A 108 3.16 10.17 -12.87
C GLY A 108 4.00 9.78 -11.64
N ILE A 109 5.23 10.27 -11.55
CA ILE A 109 6.10 10.01 -10.39
C ILE A 109 5.56 10.73 -9.13
N GLU A 110 5.18 11.99 -9.29
CA GLU A 110 4.61 12.85 -8.26
C GLU A 110 3.25 12.31 -7.81
N LEU A 111 2.42 11.88 -8.76
CA LEU A 111 1.13 11.25 -8.48
C LEU A 111 1.31 9.92 -7.74
N ALA A 112 2.29 9.10 -8.11
CA ALA A 112 2.60 7.86 -7.40
C ALA A 112 3.04 8.13 -5.96
N ALA A 113 3.90 9.14 -5.75
CA ALA A 113 4.33 9.58 -4.42
C ALA A 113 3.14 10.12 -3.59
N PHE A 114 2.23 10.87 -4.23
CA PHE A 114 1.02 11.38 -3.62
C PHE A 114 0.07 10.26 -3.20
N VAL A 115 -0.30 9.36 -4.13
CA VAL A 115 -1.18 8.20 -3.86
C VAL A 115 -0.58 7.34 -2.76
N ARG A 116 0.75 7.17 -2.74
CA ARG A 116 1.40 6.37 -1.71
C ARG A 116 1.35 7.04 -0.34
N SER A 117 1.65 8.34 -0.26
CA SER A 117 1.73 9.07 1.01
C SER A 117 0.34 9.30 1.58
N TYR A 118 -0.57 9.85 0.78
CA TYR A 118 -1.89 10.27 1.26
C TYR A 118 -2.96 9.20 1.07
N GLY A 119 -2.88 8.39 0.01
CA GLY A 119 -3.88 7.36 -0.27
C GLY A 119 -3.87 6.23 0.76
N VAL A 120 -2.68 5.82 1.21
CA VAL A 120 -2.54 4.81 2.28
C VAL A 120 -3.10 5.33 3.60
N ASP A 121 -2.76 6.55 3.97
CA ASP A 121 -3.21 7.16 5.23
C ASP A 121 -4.73 7.41 5.21
N ALA A 122 -5.24 7.97 4.12
CA ALA A 122 -6.67 8.21 3.92
C ALA A 122 -7.46 6.89 3.98
N TYR A 123 -6.99 5.85 3.29
CA TYR A 123 -7.62 4.53 3.35
C TYR A 123 -7.53 3.91 4.75
N GLY A 124 -6.37 4.07 5.40
CA GLY A 124 -6.07 3.60 6.75
C GLY A 124 -6.97 4.18 7.82
N LEU A 125 -7.43 5.42 7.64
CA LEU A 125 -8.34 6.12 8.55
C LEU A 125 -9.81 5.98 8.12
N ALA A 126 -10.12 6.06 6.83
CA ALA A 126 -11.49 6.10 6.33
C ALA A 126 -12.21 4.77 6.52
N VAL A 127 -11.57 3.64 6.24
CA VAL A 127 -12.23 2.33 6.31
C VAL A 127 -12.65 1.98 7.74
N PRO A 128 -11.76 2.05 8.75
CA PRO A 128 -12.13 2.14 10.15
C PRO A 128 -13.40 2.91 10.49
N VAL A 129 -13.43 4.19 10.13
CA VAL A 129 -14.51 5.12 10.47
C VAL A 129 -15.81 4.69 9.80
N LEU A 130 -15.77 4.34 8.51
CA LEU A 130 -16.93 3.87 7.76
C LEU A 130 -17.52 2.57 8.33
N VAL A 131 -16.66 1.64 8.76
CA VAL A 131 -17.09 0.40 9.42
C VAL A 131 -17.76 0.71 10.75
N PHE A 132 -17.17 1.60 11.56
CA PHE A 132 -17.74 2.02 12.83
C PHE A 132 -19.10 2.70 12.66
N VAL A 133 -19.21 3.72 11.79
CA VAL A 133 -20.47 4.43 11.50
C VAL A 133 -21.55 3.44 11.03
N ARG A 134 -21.22 2.56 10.08
CA ARG A 134 -22.17 1.57 9.56
C ARG A 134 -22.62 0.55 10.62
N SER A 135 -21.75 0.20 11.57
CA SER A 135 -22.11 -0.70 12.67
C SER A 135 -23.09 -0.03 13.65
N ARG A 136 -22.89 1.25 13.95
CA ARG A 136 -23.79 2.05 14.80
C ARG A 136 -25.16 2.22 14.16
N SER A 137 -25.24 2.60 12.89
CA SER A 137 -26.53 2.77 12.18
C SER A 137 -27.38 1.49 12.15
N ARG A 138 -26.73 0.32 12.04
CA ARG A 138 -27.42 -0.99 12.10
C ARG A 138 -27.92 -1.35 13.50
N GLN A 139 -27.24 -0.90 14.55
CA GLN A 139 -27.66 -1.14 15.93
C GLN A 139 -28.82 -0.22 16.35
N THR A 140 -28.93 0.98 15.77
CA THR A 140 -29.96 1.97 16.14
C THR A 140 -31.25 1.87 15.33
N GLY A 141 -31.40 0.91 14.41
CA GLY A 141 -32.67 0.66 13.70
C GLY A 141 -33.16 1.82 12.81
N LEU A 142 -32.29 2.75 12.44
CA LEU A 142 -32.57 3.76 11.42
C LEU A 142 -32.14 3.19 10.06
N ALA A 143 -32.97 2.33 9.50
CA ALA A 143 -32.88 1.84 8.13
C ALA A 143 -34.18 2.17 7.40
#